data_AF-A0A7U6KQB3-F1
#
_entry.id   AF-A0A7U6KQB3-F1
#
_cell.length_a   1.000
_cell.length_b   1.000
_cell.length_c   1.000
_cell.angle_alpha   90.00
_cell.angle_beta   90.00
_cell.angle_gamma   90.00
#
_symmetry.space_group_name_H-M   'P 1'
#
loop_
_entity.id
_entity.type
_entity.pdbx_description
1 polymer ?
#
loop_
_entity_poly.entity_id
_entity_poly.type
_entity_poly.pdbx_seq_one_letter_code
_entity_poly.pdbx_strand_id
1 'polypeptide(L)'
;MTNQLGIHTRLTHSLEVSSIGRSLGMMTAEKLHDKLGNGLLAGVSPSDIGVIVQAACLAHDIGNPPFGHAGEYAIRDWFRQPDPQAILQKLSSNERLDLLAYEGNAQGFRLLVRNEHHPDKGGMRLTCATLGAFMKYPWLATHSNDANDNAHNVQKFGCFYSETSQLEELAACLHLPRSTHHDGFARHPLAYLLEAADDICYALIDLEDGINLNMLTYSEVATIFYELIGEHPDSVSLPVHMSVRQSLASCDHAP
;
A
#
# COMPACT_ATOMS: atom_id res chain seq x y z
N MET A 1 0.90 13.59 22.44
CA MET A 1 1.58 14.68 21.71
C MET A 1 1.22 14.71 20.23
N THR A 2 1.00 13.56 19.56
CA THR A 2 0.57 13.50 18.15
C THR A 2 -0.83 14.09 17.87
N ASN A 3 -1.81 13.85 18.74
CA ASN A 3 -3.19 14.36 18.56
C ASN A 3 -3.37 15.89 18.57
N GLN A 4 -2.36 16.67 18.98
CA GLN A 4 -2.48 18.14 19.07
C GLN A 4 -1.89 18.88 17.86
N LEU A 5 -1.10 18.21 17.01
CA LEU A 5 -0.41 18.83 15.88
C LEU A 5 -0.98 18.43 14.52
N GLY A 6 -2.00 17.56 14.48
CA GLY A 6 -2.55 17.05 13.22
C GLY A 6 -1.62 16.07 12.49
N ILE A 7 -0.59 15.54 13.16
CA ILE A 7 0.36 14.58 12.58
C ILE A 7 -0.38 13.31 12.17
N HIS A 8 -0.10 12.83 10.96
CA HIS A 8 -0.80 11.71 10.39
C HIS A 8 -0.49 10.41 11.16
N THR A 9 -1.55 9.66 11.40
CA THR A 9 -1.48 8.26 11.82
C THR A 9 -1.66 7.38 10.59
N ARG A 10 -1.32 6.08 10.69
CA ARG A 10 -1.62 5.10 9.63
C ARG A 10 -3.09 5.10 9.21
N LEU A 11 -4.00 5.38 10.14
CA LEU A 11 -5.43 5.47 9.82
C LEU A 11 -5.75 6.68 8.94
N THR A 12 -5.25 7.86 9.29
CA THR A 12 -5.50 9.08 8.51
C THR A 12 -4.83 9.01 7.15
N HIS A 13 -3.60 8.48 7.09
CA HIS A 13 -2.91 8.16 5.83
C HIS A 13 -3.76 7.26 4.95
N SER A 14 -4.20 6.09 5.45
CA SER A 14 -5.04 5.18 4.68
C SER A 14 -6.37 5.79 4.21
N LEU A 15 -6.95 6.72 4.99
CA LEU A 15 -8.16 7.44 4.57
C LEU A 15 -7.89 8.36 3.37
N GLU A 16 -6.74 9.04 3.36
CA GLU A 16 -6.31 9.90 2.26
C GLU A 16 -5.94 9.08 1.03
N VAL A 17 -5.14 8.02 1.19
CA VAL A 17 -4.83 7.05 0.12
C VAL A 17 -6.11 6.50 -0.49
N SER A 18 -7.11 6.17 0.34
CA SER A 18 -8.41 5.70 -0.16
C SER A 18 -9.16 6.73 -0.99
N SER A 19 -9.05 8.02 -0.63
CA SER A 19 -9.70 9.11 -1.35
C SER A 19 -9.04 9.36 -2.70
N ILE A 20 -7.70 9.37 -2.74
CA ILE A 20 -6.93 9.46 -3.99
C ILE A 20 -7.17 8.23 -4.86
N GLY A 21 -7.08 7.02 -4.29
CA GLY A 21 -7.28 5.76 -4.97
C GLY A 21 -8.67 5.64 -5.61
N ARG A 22 -9.73 6.11 -4.93
CA ARG A 22 -11.08 6.17 -5.50
C ARG A 22 -11.10 7.02 -6.77
N SER A 23 -10.53 8.23 -6.70
CA SER A 23 -10.48 9.16 -7.82
C SER A 23 -9.67 8.59 -8.99
N LEU A 24 -8.50 8.02 -8.72
CA LEU A 24 -7.68 7.34 -9.75
C LEU A 24 -8.42 6.18 -10.41
N GLY A 25 -9.13 5.37 -9.63
CA GLY A 25 -9.95 4.26 -10.12
C GLY A 25 -11.06 4.74 -11.05
N MET A 26 -11.82 5.76 -10.65
CA MET A 26 -12.89 6.34 -11.46
C MET A 26 -12.36 6.94 -12.76
N MET A 27 -11.35 7.81 -12.69
CA MET A 27 -10.74 8.47 -13.86
C MET A 27 -10.16 7.47 -14.86
N THR A 28 -9.49 6.42 -14.35
CA THR A 28 -8.92 5.37 -15.22
C THR A 28 -10.03 4.58 -15.90
N ALA A 29 -11.07 4.23 -15.17
CA ALA A 29 -12.20 3.49 -15.71
C ALA A 29 -13.01 4.28 -16.74
N GLU A 30 -13.21 5.59 -16.55
CA GLU A 30 -13.81 6.49 -17.55
C GLU A 30 -12.97 6.51 -18.83
N LYS A 31 -11.67 6.74 -18.72
CA LYS A 31 -10.76 6.74 -19.88
C LYS A 31 -10.70 5.39 -20.59
N LEU A 32 -10.81 4.29 -19.84
CA LEU A 32 -10.85 2.94 -20.41
C LEU A 32 -12.20 2.66 -21.08
N HIS A 33 -13.31 3.13 -20.52
CA HIS A 33 -14.63 3.00 -21.12
C HIS A 33 -14.64 3.58 -22.54
N ASP A 34 -14.05 4.76 -22.72
CA ASP A 34 -13.99 5.42 -24.05
C ASP A 34 -13.02 4.73 -25.02
N LYS A 35 -11.99 4.05 -24.51
CA LYS A 35 -10.95 3.37 -25.32
C LYS A 35 -11.31 1.93 -25.68
N LEU A 36 -12.11 1.25 -24.86
CA LEU A 36 -12.54 -0.12 -25.11
C LEU A 36 -13.71 -0.08 -26.09
N GLY A 37 -13.62 -0.81 -27.20
CA GLY A 37 -14.65 -0.77 -28.25
C GLY A 37 -16.06 -1.17 -27.77
N ASN A 38 -16.15 -1.93 -26.68
CA ASN A 38 -17.41 -2.34 -26.06
C ASN A 38 -17.65 -1.66 -24.69
N GLY A 39 -16.82 -0.66 -24.33
CA GLY A 39 -16.80 -0.07 -23.01
C GLY A 39 -16.28 -1.02 -21.92
N LEU A 40 -16.56 -0.66 -20.66
CA LEU A 40 -16.38 -1.56 -19.51
C LEU A 40 -17.35 -2.74 -19.58
N LEU A 41 -17.12 -3.77 -18.76
CA LEU A 41 -18.01 -4.92 -18.64
C LEU A 41 -19.45 -4.47 -18.34
N ALA A 42 -20.44 -5.15 -18.93
CA ALA A 42 -21.85 -4.83 -18.75
C ALA A 42 -22.22 -4.81 -17.26
N GLY A 43 -22.82 -3.71 -16.80
CA GLY A 43 -23.20 -3.51 -15.40
C GLY A 43 -22.07 -3.02 -14.48
N VAL A 44 -20.86 -2.80 -15.00
CA VAL A 44 -19.75 -2.19 -14.25
C VAL A 44 -19.61 -0.73 -14.64
N SER A 45 -19.76 0.16 -13.67
CA SER A 45 -19.54 1.59 -13.82
C SER A 45 -18.13 2.00 -13.39
N PRO A 46 -17.63 3.18 -13.82
CA PRO A 46 -16.38 3.72 -13.29
C PRO A 46 -16.37 3.88 -11.76
N SER A 47 -17.54 4.16 -11.16
CA SER A 47 -17.68 4.24 -9.71
C SER A 47 -17.38 2.89 -9.02
N ASP A 48 -17.74 1.77 -9.64
CA ASP A 48 -17.49 0.44 -9.06
C ASP A 48 -15.98 0.14 -9.01
N ILE A 49 -15.25 0.54 -10.07
CA ILE A 49 -13.77 0.46 -10.09
C ILE A 49 -13.17 1.36 -9.01
N GLY A 50 -13.69 2.58 -8.87
CA GLY A 50 -13.32 3.50 -7.79
C GLY A 50 -13.49 2.87 -6.40
N VAL A 51 -14.61 2.20 -6.14
CA VAL A 51 -14.88 1.53 -4.86
C VAL A 51 -13.94 0.34 -4.62
N ILE A 52 -13.61 -0.44 -5.66
CA ILE A 52 -12.64 -1.54 -5.55
C ILE A 52 -11.28 -1.02 -5.12
N VAL A 53 -10.77 0.03 -5.78
CA VAL A 53 -9.48 0.63 -5.46
C VAL A 53 -9.51 1.28 -4.08
N GLN A 54 -10.59 2.01 -3.75
CA GLN A 54 -10.78 2.62 -2.43
C GLN A 54 -10.71 1.59 -1.31
N ALA A 55 -11.43 0.48 -1.44
CA ALA A 55 -11.44 -0.58 -0.42
C ALA A 55 -10.06 -1.23 -0.25
N ALA A 56 -9.35 -1.46 -1.36
CA ALA A 56 -7.99 -1.98 -1.33
C ALA A 56 -7.02 -0.99 -0.66
N CYS A 57 -7.14 0.31 -0.96
CA CYS A 57 -6.39 1.39 -0.33
C CYS A 57 -6.65 1.48 1.18
N LEU A 58 -7.89 1.32 1.64
CA LEU A 58 -8.17 1.30 3.10
C LEU A 58 -7.45 0.15 3.81
N ALA A 59 -7.29 -0.98 3.13
CA ALA A 59 -6.68 -2.17 3.68
C ALA A 59 -5.15 -2.22 3.53
N HIS A 60 -4.53 -1.38 2.67
CA HIS A 60 -3.13 -1.56 2.23
C HIS A 60 -2.13 -1.71 3.39
N ASP A 61 -2.37 -0.99 4.48
CA ASP A 61 -1.47 -0.91 5.63
C ASP A 61 -1.88 -1.76 6.83
N ILE A 62 -2.95 -2.56 6.71
CA ILE A 62 -3.57 -3.31 7.82
C ILE A 62 -2.63 -4.36 8.45
N GLY A 63 -1.69 -4.88 7.66
CA GLY A 63 -0.78 -5.95 8.08
C GLY A 63 0.51 -5.47 8.74
N ASN A 64 0.78 -4.16 8.75
CA ASN A 64 2.02 -3.65 9.30
C ASN A 64 2.09 -3.81 10.82
N PRO A 65 3.25 -4.19 11.37
CA PRO A 65 3.43 -4.31 12.82
C PRO A 65 3.48 -2.93 13.49
N PRO A 66 3.38 -2.88 14.83
CA PRO A 66 3.74 -1.68 15.59
C PRO A 66 5.12 -1.15 15.16
N PHE A 67 5.26 0.18 15.09
CA PHE A 67 6.47 0.86 14.60
C PHE A 67 6.81 0.63 13.11
N GLY A 68 5.92 0.03 12.32
CA GLY A 68 6.08 -0.10 10.87
C GLY A 68 7.34 -0.84 10.46
N HIS A 69 8.13 -0.28 9.54
CA HIS A 69 9.36 -0.91 9.06
C HIS A 69 10.35 -1.22 10.17
N ALA A 70 10.41 -0.42 11.24
CA ALA A 70 11.23 -0.73 12.40
C ALA A 70 10.70 -1.98 13.14
N GLY A 71 9.39 -2.17 13.19
CA GLY A 71 8.75 -3.38 13.70
C GLY A 71 9.01 -4.60 12.82
N GLU A 72 8.93 -4.46 11.49
CA GLU A 72 9.29 -5.53 10.56
C GLU A 72 10.73 -5.97 10.76
N TYR A 73 11.65 -5.00 10.86
CA TYR A 73 13.06 -5.27 11.14
C TYR A 73 13.24 -5.97 12.48
N ALA A 74 12.60 -5.49 13.55
CA ALA A 74 12.71 -6.10 14.87
C ALA A 74 12.22 -7.56 14.89
N ILE A 75 11.13 -7.87 14.18
CA ILE A 75 10.63 -9.25 14.05
C ILE A 75 11.65 -10.13 13.33
N ARG A 76 12.16 -9.66 12.18
CA ARG A 76 13.15 -10.41 11.38
C ARG A 76 14.45 -10.63 12.16
N ASP A 77 14.94 -9.60 12.84
CA ASP A 77 16.15 -9.69 13.67
C ASP A 77 15.96 -10.68 14.82
N TRP A 78 14.81 -10.61 15.51
CA TRP A 78 14.50 -11.52 16.60
C TRP A 78 14.54 -12.98 16.15
N PHE A 79 13.89 -13.33 15.04
CA PHE A 79 13.91 -14.71 14.51
C PHE A 79 15.31 -15.21 14.10
N ARG A 80 16.29 -14.32 13.93
CA ARG A 80 17.68 -14.68 13.64
C ARG A 80 18.51 -14.92 14.90
N GLN A 81 18.03 -14.48 16.06
CA GLN A 81 18.72 -14.71 17.33
C GLN A 81 18.79 -16.20 17.68
N PRO A 82 19.71 -16.63 18.57
CA PRO A 82 19.86 -18.04 18.95
C PRO A 82 18.61 -18.66 19.59
N ASP A 83 17.87 -17.87 20.37
CA ASP A 83 16.71 -18.34 21.15
C ASP A 83 15.60 -18.97 20.27
N PRO A 84 15.12 -18.32 19.19
CA PRO A 84 14.10 -18.91 18.32
C PRO A 84 14.61 -20.01 17.39
N GLN A 85 15.92 -20.30 17.30
CA GLN A 85 16.43 -21.32 16.37
C GLN A 85 15.86 -22.71 16.62
N ALA A 86 15.61 -23.06 17.89
CA ALA A 86 14.97 -24.32 18.24
C ALA A 86 13.53 -24.44 17.72
N ILE A 87 12.84 -23.32 17.52
CA ILE A 87 11.50 -23.26 16.91
C ILE A 87 11.65 -23.38 15.39
N LEU A 88 12.56 -22.61 14.79
CA LEU A 88 12.78 -22.61 13.34
C LEU A 88 13.19 -23.96 12.79
N GLN A 89 13.91 -24.78 13.56
CA GLN A 89 14.30 -26.14 13.19
C GLN A 89 13.11 -27.11 13.05
N LYS A 90 11.95 -26.77 13.61
CA LYS A 90 10.72 -27.58 13.52
C LYS A 90 9.87 -27.21 12.31
N LEU A 91 10.22 -26.14 11.61
CA LEU A 91 9.48 -25.60 10.47
C LEU A 91 10.10 -26.08 9.16
N SER A 92 9.28 -26.14 8.11
CA SER A 92 9.78 -26.32 6.75
C SER A 92 10.66 -25.14 6.32
N SER A 93 11.40 -25.30 5.22
CA SER A 93 12.22 -24.23 4.65
C SER A 93 11.42 -22.96 4.36
N ASN A 94 10.18 -23.11 3.86
CA ASN A 94 9.33 -22.00 3.44
C ASN A 94 8.69 -21.30 4.64
N GLU A 95 8.17 -22.04 5.61
CA GLU A 95 7.64 -21.46 6.86
C GLU A 95 8.73 -20.73 7.64
N ARG A 96 9.96 -21.28 7.66
CA ARG A 96 11.11 -20.59 8.26
C ARG A 96 11.44 -19.31 7.49
N LEU A 97 11.42 -19.34 6.17
CA LEU A 97 11.69 -18.17 5.34
C LEU A 97 10.67 -17.05 5.59
N ASP A 98 9.39 -17.37 5.70
CA ASP A 98 8.34 -16.39 6.01
C ASP A 98 8.63 -15.61 7.30
N LEU A 99 9.13 -16.28 8.35
CA LEU A 99 9.48 -15.65 9.62
C LEU A 99 10.75 -14.81 9.53
N LEU A 100 11.76 -15.32 8.82
CA LEU A 100 13.04 -14.63 8.62
C LEU A 100 12.93 -13.42 7.68
N ALA A 101 11.93 -13.42 6.80
CA ALA A 101 11.65 -12.40 5.82
C ALA A 101 10.34 -11.62 6.11
N TYR A 102 9.77 -11.74 7.32
CA TYR A 102 8.46 -11.19 7.68
C TYR A 102 8.10 -9.86 6.99
N GLU A 103 6.93 -9.77 6.36
CA GLU A 103 6.55 -8.62 5.52
C GLU A 103 5.09 -8.22 5.76
N GLY A 104 4.85 -6.91 5.91
CA GLY A 104 3.54 -6.35 6.27
C GLY A 104 2.44 -6.56 5.22
N ASN A 105 2.76 -6.57 3.93
CA ASN A 105 1.80 -6.88 2.85
C ASN A 105 1.37 -8.34 2.93
N ALA A 106 2.31 -9.27 3.16
CA ALA A 106 1.99 -10.70 3.37
C ALA A 106 1.13 -10.92 4.62
N GLN A 107 1.45 -10.23 5.71
CA GLN A 107 0.61 -10.23 6.90
C GLN A 107 -0.77 -9.63 6.63
N GLY A 108 -0.84 -8.56 5.84
CA GLY A 108 -2.10 -7.93 5.45
C GLY A 108 -2.99 -8.89 4.69
N PHE A 109 -2.43 -9.61 3.70
CA PHE A 109 -3.17 -10.64 2.98
C PHE A 109 -3.70 -11.72 3.93
N ARG A 110 -2.85 -12.25 4.82
CA ARG A 110 -3.24 -13.22 5.85
C ARG A 110 -4.40 -12.71 6.71
N LEU A 111 -4.35 -11.46 7.17
CA LEU A 111 -5.43 -10.88 7.97
C LEU A 111 -6.76 -10.87 7.18
N LEU A 112 -6.72 -10.41 5.92
CA LEU A 112 -7.91 -10.27 5.09
C LEU A 112 -8.55 -11.61 4.70
N VAL A 113 -7.75 -12.63 4.36
CA VAL A 113 -8.27 -13.90 3.84
C VAL A 113 -8.47 -14.98 4.91
N ARG A 114 -7.92 -14.77 6.11
CA ARG A 114 -7.90 -15.81 7.14
C ARG A 114 -8.32 -15.34 8.53
N ASN A 115 -7.77 -14.25 9.06
CA ASN A 115 -7.91 -13.96 10.50
C ASN A 115 -9.14 -13.11 10.85
N GLU A 116 -9.40 -12.05 10.09
CA GLU A 116 -10.40 -11.05 10.45
C GLU A 116 -11.83 -11.52 10.18
N HIS A 117 -12.79 -11.18 11.05
CA HIS A 117 -14.22 -11.57 11.03
C HIS A 117 -14.54 -13.08 11.08
N HIS A 118 -14.04 -13.88 10.14
CA HIS A 118 -14.29 -15.33 10.05
C HIS A 118 -12.97 -16.12 10.09
N PRO A 119 -12.35 -16.26 11.29
CA PRO A 119 -11.09 -16.98 11.48
C PRO A 119 -11.11 -18.37 10.85
N ASP A 120 -10.11 -18.64 10.00
CA ASP A 120 -9.94 -19.91 9.26
C ASP A 120 -11.15 -20.32 8.39
N LYS A 121 -12.07 -19.38 8.10
CA LYS A 121 -13.30 -19.57 7.32
C LYS A 121 -13.51 -18.47 6.26
N GLY A 122 -12.41 -18.02 5.66
CA GLY A 122 -12.38 -17.03 4.58
C GLY A 122 -12.19 -15.57 5.02
N GLY A 123 -11.87 -15.32 6.29
CA GLY A 123 -11.55 -14.00 6.79
C GLY A 123 -12.67 -12.97 6.55
N MET A 124 -12.31 -11.81 6.01
CA MET A 124 -13.24 -10.72 5.70
C MET A 124 -14.16 -11.03 4.52
N ARG A 125 -13.83 -12.04 3.69
CA ARG A 125 -14.59 -12.43 2.48
C ARG A 125 -14.81 -11.26 1.50
N LEU A 126 -13.75 -10.47 1.28
CA LEU A 126 -13.75 -9.42 0.27
C LEU A 126 -13.87 -10.01 -1.14
N THR A 127 -14.30 -9.18 -2.10
CA THR A 127 -14.37 -9.61 -3.50
C THR A 127 -12.98 -9.94 -4.05
N CYS A 128 -12.90 -10.87 -5.01
CA CYS A 128 -11.64 -11.17 -5.69
C CYS A 128 -11.00 -9.90 -6.29
N ALA A 129 -11.80 -9.00 -6.86
CA ALA A 129 -11.30 -7.75 -7.45
C ALA A 129 -10.62 -6.85 -6.40
N THR A 130 -11.20 -6.72 -5.20
CA THR A 130 -10.61 -5.98 -4.09
C THR A 130 -9.32 -6.63 -3.60
N LEU A 131 -9.31 -7.96 -3.40
CA LEU A 131 -8.10 -8.68 -2.98
C LEU A 131 -7.00 -8.61 -4.04
N GLY A 132 -7.36 -8.68 -5.32
CA GLY A 132 -6.43 -8.51 -6.44
C GLY A 132 -5.82 -7.10 -6.47
N ALA A 133 -6.64 -6.06 -6.29
CA ALA A 133 -6.17 -4.68 -6.20
C ALA A 133 -5.29 -4.43 -4.95
N PHE A 134 -5.59 -5.09 -3.83
CA PHE A 134 -4.79 -5.05 -2.61
C PHE A 134 -3.41 -5.70 -2.80
N MET A 135 -3.34 -6.76 -3.61
CA MET A 135 -2.15 -7.58 -3.78
C MET A 135 -1.07 -6.89 -4.64
N LYS A 136 -0.24 -6.06 -4.00
CA LYS A 136 0.97 -5.44 -4.59
C LYS A 136 1.95 -6.50 -5.11
N TYR A 137 2.12 -7.57 -4.33
CA TYR A 137 3.15 -8.59 -4.54
C TYR A 137 2.55 -10.01 -4.52
N PRO A 138 1.83 -10.45 -5.58
CA PRO A 138 1.15 -11.76 -5.65
C PRO A 138 2.12 -12.95 -5.78
N TRP A 139 3.09 -13.06 -4.87
CA TRP A 139 4.11 -14.11 -4.83
C TRP A 139 4.57 -14.38 -3.40
N LEU A 140 5.21 -15.54 -3.25
CA LEU A 140 5.78 -16.05 -2.01
C LEU A 140 7.15 -15.43 -1.70
N ALA A 141 7.59 -15.55 -0.44
CA ALA A 141 8.92 -15.08 0.00
C ALA A 141 10.06 -15.73 -0.80
N THR A 142 9.89 -17.00 -1.19
CA THR A 142 10.82 -17.83 -1.98
C THR A 142 11.21 -17.22 -3.32
N HIS A 143 10.44 -16.26 -3.83
CA HIS A 143 10.77 -15.58 -5.06
C HIS A 143 12.06 -14.74 -4.96
N SER A 144 12.21 -13.95 -3.90
CA SER A 144 13.24 -12.91 -3.84
C SER A 144 14.06 -12.90 -2.55
N ASN A 145 13.79 -13.84 -1.64
CA ASN A 145 14.45 -13.90 -0.36
C ASN A 145 15.06 -15.28 -0.13
N ASP A 146 16.24 -15.29 0.46
CA ASP A 146 16.88 -16.49 0.98
C ASP A 146 16.98 -16.41 2.52
N ALA A 147 17.00 -17.57 3.18
CA ALA A 147 17.14 -17.63 4.63
C ALA A 147 18.48 -17.01 5.12
N ASN A 148 19.50 -16.99 4.25
CA ASN A 148 20.82 -16.43 4.51
C ASN A 148 20.89 -14.91 4.25
N ASP A 149 19.86 -14.29 3.68
CA ASP A 149 19.84 -12.85 3.50
C ASP A 149 19.83 -12.13 4.85
N ASN A 150 20.47 -10.97 4.89
CA ASN A 150 20.45 -10.13 6.09
C ASN A 150 19.05 -9.53 6.30
N ALA A 151 18.70 -9.24 7.56
CA ALA A 151 17.39 -8.68 7.91
C ALA A 151 17.08 -7.31 7.25
N HIS A 152 18.11 -6.62 6.74
CA HIS A 152 18.00 -5.31 6.10
C HIS A 152 17.71 -5.39 4.59
N ASN A 153 17.99 -6.52 3.94
CA ASN A 153 17.89 -6.68 2.49
C ASN A 153 16.74 -7.61 2.07
N VAL A 154 15.66 -7.62 2.86
CA VAL A 154 14.47 -8.41 2.55
C VAL A 154 13.67 -7.74 1.44
N GLN A 155 13.47 -8.47 0.36
CA GLN A 155 12.66 -8.10 -0.78
C GLN A 155 11.17 -8.32 -0.50
N LYS A 156 10.33 -7.48 -1.10
CA LYS A 156 8.88 -7.46 -0.86
C LYS A 156 8.17 -8.70 -1.44
N PHE A 157 7.22 -9.24 -0.69
CA PHE A 157 6.30 -10.30 -1.11
C PHE A 157 4.97 -10.14 -0.37
N GLY A 158 3.90 -10.74 -0.90
CA GLY A 158 2.53 -10.45 -0.45
C GLY A 158 1.76 -11.69 0.01
N CYS A 159 2.39 -12.86 0.04
CA CYS A 159 1.76 -14.08 0.51
C CYS A 159 2.75 -14.92 1.33
N PHE A 160 2.37 -15.25 2.57
CA PHE A 160 3.06 -16.28 3.33
C PHE A 160 2.75 -17.66 2.75
N TYR A 161 3.65 -18.60 2.97
CA TYR A 161 3.47 -20.00 2.59
C TYR A 161 2.16 -20.59 3.15
N SER A 162 1.75 -20.18 4.34
CA SER A 162 0.48 -20.59 4.96
C SER A 162 -0.78 -20.17 4.19
N GLU A 163 -0.69 -19.16 3.32
CA GLU A 163 -1.80 -18.63 2.53
C GLU A 163 -1.66 -18.94 1.03
N THR A 164 -0.75 -19.86 0.66
CA THR A 164 -0.53 -20.26 -0.75
C THR A 164 -1.84 -20.69 -1.42
N SER A 165 -2.66 -21.51 -0.76
CA SER A 165 -3.95 -21.94 -1.32
C SER A 165 -4.90 -20.78 -1.65
N GLN A 166 -4.94 -19.77 -0.80
CA GLN A 166 -5.80 -18.59 -0.98
C GLN A 166 -5.28 -17.71 -2.12
N LEU A 167 -3.96 -17.62 -2.32
CA LEU A 167 -3.38 -16.94 -3.46
C LEU A 167 -3.70 -17.68 -4.77
N GLU A 168 -3.63 -19.01 -4.78
CA GLU A 168 -4.02 -19.84 -5.93
C GLU A 168 -5.51 -19.66 -6.29
N GLU A 169 -6.39 -19.69 -5.30
CA GLU A 169 -7.83 -19.46 -5.47
C GLU A 169 -8.11 -18.05 -6.01
N LEU A 170 -7.44 -17.03 -5.48
CA LEU A 170 -7.56 -15.65 -5.94
C LEU A 170 -7.10 -15.51 -7.39
N ALA A 171 -5.95 -16.08 -7.73
CA ALA A 171 -5.40 -16.04 -9.08
C ALA A 171 -6.31 -16.76 -10.08
N ALA A 172 -6.87 -17.91 -9.70
CA ALA A 172 -7.86 -18.62 -10.52
C ALA A 172 -9.13 -17.78 -10.72
N CYS A 173 -9.66 -17.17 -9.66
CA CYS A 173 -10.84 -16.29 -9.73
C CYS A 173 -10.64 -15.11 -10.70
N LEU A 174 -9.45 -14.50 -10.66
CA LEU A 174 -9.10 -13.32 -11.45
C LEU A 174 -8.46 -13.64 -12.80
N HIS A 175 -8.22 -14.92 -13.09
CA HIS A 175 -7.49 -15.38 -14.27
C HIS A 175 -6.10 -14.73 -14.38
N LEU A 176 -5.40 -14.56 -13.25
CA LEU A 176 -4.05 -14.00 -13.24
C LEU A 176 -3.07 -15.04 -13.82
N PRO A 177 -2.26 -14.68 -14.83
CA PRO A 177 -1.26 -15.59 -15.36
C PRO A 177 -0.16 -15.83 -14.33
N ARG A 178 0.44 -17.02 -14.34
CA ARG A 178 1.67 -17.30 -13.59
C ARG A 178 2.77 -16.35 -14.03
N SER A 179 3.52 -15.84 -13.07
CA SER A 179 4.65 -14.96 -13.36
C SER A 179 5.80 -15.77 -13.95
N THR A 180 6.46 -15.23 -14.98
CA THR A 180 7.69 -15.82 -15.54
C THR A 180 8.93 -15.48 -14.73
N HIS A 181 8.81 -14.50 -13.83
CA HIS A 181 9.92 -13.98 -13.03
C HIS A 181 9.74 -14.28 -11.55
N HIS A 182 8.50 -14.51 -11.09
CA HIS A 182 8.16 -14.63 -9.68
C HIS A 182 7.55 -15.98 -9.32
N ASP A 183 7.82 -16.48 -8.11
CA ASP A 183 7.13 -17.63 -7.53
C ASP A 183 5.69 -17.23 -7.10
N GLY A 184 4.83 -17.06 -8.11
CA GLY A 184 3.50 -16.49 -7.96
C GLY A 184 2.85 -16.10 -9.29
N PHE A 185 2.16 -14.97 -9.30
CA PHE A 185 1.29 -14.52 -10.40
C PHE A 185 1.63 -13.10 -10.87
N ALA A 186 1.07 -12.70 -12.00
CA ALA A 186 1.08 -11.31 -12.42
C ALA A 186 0.20 -10.45 -11.50
N ARG A 187 0.60 -9.19 -11.33
CA ARG A 187 -0.17 -8.19 -10.58
C ARG A 187 -1.51 -7.91 -11.27
N HIS A 188 -2.56 -7.75 -10.47
CA HIS A 188 -3.82 -7.23 -10.97
C HIS A 188 -3.64 -5.76 -11.43
N PRO A 189 -4.23 -5.32 -12.55
CA PRO A 189 -4.04 -3.95 -13.06
C PRO A 189 -4.38 -2.85 -12.05
N LEU A 190 -5.40 -3.05 -11.22
CA LEU A 190 -5.79 -2.06 -10.20
C LEU A 190 -4.79 -1.94 -9.04
N ALA A 191 -3.90 -2.90 -8.84
CA ALA A 191 -2.85 -2.80 -7.81
C ALA A 191 -1.85 -1.68 -8.12
N TYR A 192 -1.67 -1.33 -9.40
CA TYR A 192 -0.87 -0.17 -9.79
C TYR A 192 -1.51 1.15 -9.39
N LEU A 193 -2.85 1.24 -9.41
CA LEU A 193 -3.57 2.43 -8.95
C LEU A 193 -3.49 2.60 -7.43
N LEU A 194 -3.52 1.50 -6.69
CA LEU A 194 -3.29 1.51 -5.25
C LEU A 194 -1.88 2.00 -4.93
N GLU A 195 -0.84 1.42 -5.56
CA GLU A 195 0.55 1.87 -5.34
C GLU A 195 0.74 3.34 -5.71
N ALA A 196 0.20 3.78 -6.85
CA ALA A 196 0.26 5.20 -7.23
C ALA A 196 -0.45 6.11 -6.21
N ALA A 197 -1.61 5.70 -5.68
CA ALA A 197 -2.30 6.47 -4.64
C ALA A 197 -1.47 6.57 -3.36
N ASP A 198 -0.85 5.47 -2.95
CA ASP A 198 0.00 5.38 -1.76
C ASP A 198 1.25 6.26 -1.90
N ASP A 199 1.95 6.16 -3.03
CA ASP A 199 3.14 6.95 -3.34
C ASP A 199 2.84 8.46 -3.40
N ILE A 200 1.71 8.85 -4.01
CA ILE A 200 1.27 10.26 -4.05
C ILE A 200 0.99 10.76 -2.63
N CYS A 201 0.28 9.98 -1.82
CA CYS A 201 -0.02 10.34 -0.44
C CYS A 201 1.26 10.50 0.39
N TYR A 202 2.15 9.50 0.38
CA TYR A 202 3.43 9.61 1.10
C TYR A 202 4.22 10.84 0.67
N ALA A 203 4.33 11.11 -0.64
CA ALA A 203 5.08 12.25 -1.15
C ALA A 203 4.53 13.61 -0.68
N LEU A 204 3.21 13.78 -0.61
CA LEU A 204 2.58 15.05 -0.27
C LEU A 204 2.41 15.24 1.24
N ILE A 205 1.95 14.20 1.93
CA ILE A 205 1.61 14.25 3.35
C ILE A 205 2.87 14.31 4.21
N ASP A 206 3.94 13.59 3.86
CA ASP A 206 5.18 13.64 4.62
C ASP A 206 5.84 15.03 4.56
N LEU A 207 5.65 15.77 3.45
CA LEU A 207 6.08 17.17 3.34
C LEU A 207 5.24 18.08 4.24
N GLU A 208 3.91 17.89 4.27
CA GLU A 208 3.03 18.63 5.17
C GLU A 208 3.40 18.39 6.65
N ASP A 209 3.58 17.13 7.04
CA ASP A 209 3.99 16.76 8.40
C ASP A 209 5.39 17.27 8.72
N GLY A 210 6.31 17.29 7.76
CA GLY A 210 7.64 17.88 7.90
C GLY A 210 7.59 19.38 8.25
N ILE A 211 6.65 20.13 7.67
CA ILE A 211 6.41 21.54 8.04
C ILE A 211 5.83 21.62 9.45
N ASN A 212 4.80 20.82 9.76
CA ASN A 212 4.15 20.82 11.09
C ASN A 212 5.14 20.47 12.22
N LEU A 213 6.13 19.63 11.93
CA LEU A 213 7.21 19.24 12.83
C LEU A 213 8.37 20.25 12.89
N ASN A 214 8.32 21.34 12.14
CA ASN A 214 9.40 22.32 11.96
C ASN A 214 10.72 21.69 11.45
N MET A 215 10.61 20.59 10.69
CA MET A 215 11.74 19.97 10.01
C MET A 215 11.97 20.58 8.63
N LEU A 216 10.91 21.08 8.01
CA LEU A 216 10.90 21.78 6.74
C LEU A 216 10.22 23.14 6.91
N THR A 217 10.62 24.10 6.10
CA THR A 217 9.93 25.39 5.97
C THR A 217 8.91 25.33 4.84
N TYR A 218 7.87 26.15 4.95
CA TYR A 218 6.89 26.27 3.88
C TYR A 218 7.53 26.66 2.53
N SER A 219 8.54 27.54 2.53
CA SER A 219 9.20 27.99 1.30
C SER A 219 9.93 26.85 0.58
N GLU A 220 10.54 25.92 1.33
CA GLU A 220 11.21 24.75 0.75
C GLU A 220 10.19 23.84 0.06
N VAL A 221 9.07 23.57 0.73
CA VAL A 221 8.02 22.71 0.17
C VAL A 221 7.33 23.39 -1.02
N ALA A 222 6.90 24.64 -0.90
CA ALA A 222 6.21 25.38 -1.96
C ALA A 222 7.01 25.41 -3.27
N THR A 223 8.34 25.53 -3.19
CA THR A 223 9.21 25.51 -4.38
C THR A 223 9.06 24.20 -5.16
N ILE A 224 9.02 23.05 -4.47
CA ILE A 224 8.82 21.73 -5.09
C ILE A 224 7.46 21.66 -5.79
N PHE A 225 6.41 22.18 -5.15
CA PHE A 225 5.07 22.21 -5.73
C PHE A 225 5.00 23.10 -6.99
N TYR A 226 5.61 24.28 -6.96
CA TYR A 226 5.65 25.17 -8.13
C TYR A 226 6.36 24.53 -9.33
N GLU A 227 7.45 23.80 -9.10
CA GLU A 227 8.12 23.01 -10.15
C GLU A 227 7.21 21.91 -10.72
N LEU A 228 6.40 21.26 -9.87
CA LEU A 228 5.50 20.18 -10.26
C LEU A 228 4.29 20.67 -11.06
N ILE A 229 3.67 21.77 -10.65
CA ILE A 229 2.49 22.34 -11.33
C ILE A 229 2.88 23.15 -12.58
N GLY A 230 4.17 23.51 -12.73
CA GLY A 230 4.69 24.26 -13.87
C GLY A 230 4.38 25.76 -13.83
N GLU A 231 3.99 26.28 -12.67
CA GLU A 231 3.66 27.68 -12.45
C GLU A 231 4.60 28.28 -11.41
N HIS A 232 5.31 29.35 -11.78
CA HIS A 232 6.12 30.13 -10.86
C HIS A 232 5.47 31.50 -10.65
N PRO A 233 4.78 31.74 -9.53
CA PRO A 233 4.30 33.08 -9.22
C PRO A 233 5.48 34.02 -8.98
N ASP A 234 5.43 35.23 -9.56
CA ASP A 234 6.44 36.29 -9.38
C ASP A 234 6.61 36.72 -7.90
N SER A 235 5.60 36.47 -7.07
CA SER A 235 5.63 36.67 -5.62
C SER A 235 4.74 35.67 -4.89
N VAL A 236 5.29 34.99 -3.88
CA VAL A 236 4.53 34.11 -2.98
C VAL A 236 3.98 34.96 -1.82
N SER A 237 2.72 35.39 -1.89
CA SER A 237 2.06 36.09 -0.77
C SER A 237 1.37 35.07 0.14
N LEU A 238 1.94 34.80 1.30
CA LEU A 238 1.34 33.90 2.28
C LEU A 238 0.38 34.67 3.20
N PRO A 239 -0.86 34.20 3.40
CA PRO A 239 -1.75 34.79 4.39
C PRO A 239 -1.18 34.61 5.81
N VAL A 240 -1.32 35.66 6.62
CA VAL A 240 -0.73 35.79 7.96
C VAL A 240 -1.28 34.74 8.97
N HIS A 241 -2.40 34.09 8.65
CA HIS A 241 -2.95 32.97 9.42
C HIS A 241 -3.66 31.97 8.48
N MET A 242 -2.95 30.93 8.07
CA MET A 242 -3.52 29.73 7.47
C MET A 242 -2.89 28.49 8.13
N SER A 243 -3.66 27.42 8.27
CA SER A 243 -3.06 26.12 8.63
C SER A 243 -2.12 25.66 7.51
N VAL A 244 -1.15 24.79 7.80
CA VAL A 244 -0.22 24.27 6.78
C VAL A 244 -1.01 23.68 5.59
N ARG A 245 -2.07 22.92 5.87
CA ARG A 245 -3.01 22.38 4.88
C ARG A 245 -3.64 23.44 3.97
N GLN A 246 -4.06 24.58 4.53
CA GLN A 246 -4.65 25.68 3.76
C GLN A 246 -3.59 26.41 2.92
N SER A 247 -2.37 26.56 3.45
CA SER A 247 -1.24 27.16 2.74
C SER A 247 -0.76 26.31 1.57
N LEU A 248 -0.73 24.97 1.70
CA LEU A 248 -0.38 24.07 0.60
C LEU A 248 -1.50 24.02 -0.46
N ALA A 249 -2.77 23.91 -0.05
CA ALA A 249 -3.90 23.92 -0.98
C ALA A 249 -4.03 25.25 -1.77
N SER A 250 -3.51 26.36 -1.24
CA SER A 250 -3.49 27.65 -1.96
C SER A 250 -2.49 27.70 -3.13
N CYS A 251 -1.52 26.79 -3.19
CA CYS A 251 -0.63 26.67 -4.35
C CYS A 251 -1.37 26.16 -5.60
N ASP A 252 -2.45 25.39 -5.45
CA ASP A 252 -3.27 24.89 -6.57
C ASP A 252 -4.24 25.95 -7.14
N HIS A 253 -4.25 27.16 -6.58
CA HIS A 253 -5.21 28.23 -6.91
C HIS A 253 -4.54 29.57 -7.24
N ALA A 254 -3.25 29.57 -7.58
CA ALA A 254 -2.63 30.77 -8.16
C ALA A 254 -3.19 30.99 -9.58
N PRO A 255 -3.59 32.24 -9.94
CA PRO A 255 -4.16 32.56 -11.25
C PRO A 255 -3.12 32.62 -12.38
#